data_AF-A0A285L3Q0-F1
#
_entry.id   AF-A0A285L3Q0-F1
#
_cell.length_a   1.000
_cell.length_b   1.000
_cell.length_c   1.000
_cell.angle_alpha   90.00
_cell.angle_beta   90.00
_cell.angle_gamma   90.00
#
_symmetry.space_group_name_H-M   'P 1'
#
loop_
_entity.id
_entity.type
_entity.pdbx_description
1 polymer ?
#
loop_
_entity_poly.entity_id
_entity_poly.type
_entity_poly.pdbx_seq_one_letter_code
_entity_poly.pdbx_strand_id
1 'polypeptide(L)' 'MWAIVQTWIPDSDGGFGEVITETCERVAVRDVLVEADVPVGVGDRVRLEYVDGELVRVVRAQ' A
#
# COMPACT_ATOMS: atom_id res chain seq x y z
N MET A 1 9.25 -4.59 -3.10
CA MET A 1 9.68 -3.21 -3.45
C MET A 1 9.21 -2.27 -2.34
N TRP A 2 9.91 -1.18 -2.01
CA TRP A 2 9.40 -0.19 -1.05
C TRP A 2 8.63 0.95 -1.74
N ALA A 3 7.66 1.50 -1.03
CA ALA A 3 6.85 2.63 -1.47
C ALA A 3 6.41 3.51 -0.28
N ILE A 4 5.96 4.72 -0.58
CA ILE A 4 5.37 5.66 0.37
C ILE A 4 3.91 5.91 -0.01
N VAL A 5 3.00 5.89 0.96
CA VAL A 5 1.59 6.19 0.74
C VAL A 5 1.42 7.67 0.43
N GLN A 6 0.94 7.99 -0.77
CA GLN A 6 0.73 9.36 -1.22
C GLN A 6 -0.68 9.84 -0.89
N THR A 7 -1.68 8.98 -1.14
CA THR A 7 -3.10 9.25 -0.90
C THR A 7 -3.72 8.03 -0.24
N TRP A 8 -4.67 8.26 0.66
CA TRP A 8 -5.43 7.19 1.30
C TRP A 8 -6.84 7.66 1.63
N ILE A 9 -7.83 6.85 1.25
CA ILE A 9 -9.26 7.06 1.49
C ILE A 9 -9.75 5.84 2.28
N PRO A 10 -10.06 5.98 3.58
CA PRO A 10 -10.65 4.89 4.35
C PRO A 10 -12.06 4.57 3.85
N ASP A 11 -12.40 3.28 3.75
CA ASP A 11 -13.74 2.76 3.45
C ASP A 11 -14.16 1.69 4.49
N SER A 12 -15.35 1.11 4.33
CA SER A 12 -15.86 0.07 5.25
C SER A 12 -15.01 -1.19 5.27
N ASP A 13 -14.18 -1.40 4.24
CA ASP A 13 -13.38 -2.60 4.00
C ASP A 13 -11.87 -2.30 4.16
N GLY A 14 -11.52 -1.19 4.82
CA GLY A 14 -10.16 -0.79 5.18
C GLY A 14 -9.56 0.37 4.37
N GLY A 15 -10.07 0.62 3.16
CA GLY A 15 -9.71 1.78 2.34
C GLY A 15 -8.93 1.47 1.07
N PHE A 16 -8.64 2.52 0.31
CA PHE A 16 -7.88 2.47 -0.93
C PHE A 16 -7.09 3.75 -1.14
N GLY A 17 -6.05 3.69 -1.97
CA GLY A 17 -5.19 4.83 -2.18
C GLY A 17 -4.12 4.59 -3.24
N GLU A 18 -3.13 5.47 -3.27
CA GLU A 18 -1.97 5.36 -4.14
C GLU A 18 -0.68 5.40 -3.31
N VAL A 19 0.28 4.60 -3.74
CA VAL A 19 1.66 4.62 -3.22
C VAL A 19 2.62 5.04 -4.33
N ILE A 20 3.68 5.73 -3.95
CA ILE A 20 4.80 6.05 -4.84
C ILE A 20 5.98 5.14 -4.49
N THR A 21 6.45 4.38 -5.46
CA THR A 21 7.62 3.50 -5.30
C THR A 21 8.93 4.29 -5.29
N GLU A 22 10.03 3.63 -4.92
CA GLU A 22 11.38 4.21 -5.02
C GLU A 22 11.81 4.56 -6.46
N THR A 23 11.14 4.01 -7.47
CA THR A 23 11.33 4.32 -8.89
C THR A 23 10.41 5.42 -9.41
N CYS A 24 9.70 6.13 -8.52
CA CYS A 24 8.69 7.15 -8.83
C CYS A 24 7.47 6.62 -9.59
N GLU A 25 7.24 5.31 -9.56
CA GLU A 25 6.03 4.70 -10.12
C GLU A 25 4.86 4.89 -9.15
N ARG A 26 3.67 5.15 -9.68
CA ARG A 26 2.44 5.25 -8.90
C ARG A 26 1.66 3.95 -9.01
N VAL A 27 1.32 3.37 -7.87
CA VAL A 27 0.62 2.10 -7.80
C VAL A 27 -0.65 2.30 -6.96
N ALA A 28 -1.80 1.95 -7.53
CA ALA A 28 -3.07 1.93 -6.82
C ALA A 28 -3.11 0.70 -5.88
N VAL A 29 -3.55 0.92 -4.65
CA VAL A 29 -3.59 -0.09 -3.58
C VAL A 29 -4.94 -0.09 -2.88
N ARG A 30 -5.32 -1.24 -2.33
CA ARG A 30 -6.53 -1.41 -1.51
C ARG A 30 -6.19 -2.20 -0.25
N ASP A 31 -6.84 -1.88 0.85
CA ASP A 31 -6.52 -2.42 2.19
C ASP A 31 -6.75 -3.94 2.29
N VAL A 32 -7.58 -4.54 1.44
CA VAL A 32 -7.69 -6.01 1.31
C VAL A 32 -6.34 -6.67 0.94
N LEU A 33 -5.42 -5.91 0.35
CA LEU A 33 -4.04 -6.34 0.06
C LEU A 33 -3.07 -6.03 1.20
N VAL A 34 -3.49 -5.31 2.25
CA VAL A 34 -2.66 -4.90 3.37
C VAL A 34 -2.90 -5.86 4.54
N GLU A 35 -1.94 -6.75 4.82
CA GLU A 35 -1.93 -7.49 6.09
C GLU A 35 -1.36 -6.57 7.18
N ALA A 36 -2.19 -5.68 7.73
CA ALA A 36 -1.82 -4.88 8.89
C ALA A 36 -2.98 -4.81 9.91
N ASP A 37 -2.69 -5.11 11.17
CA ASP A 37 -3.59 -4.85 12.31
C ASP A 37 -3.78 -3.34 12.57
N VAL A 38 -3.11 -2.48 11.80
CA VAL A 38 -3.07 -1.04 11.98
C VAL A 38 -3.41 -0.36 10.65
N PRO A 39 -4.36 0.59 10.63
CA PRO A 39 -4.73 1.34 9.43
C PRO A 39 -3.52 2.01 8.78
N VAL A 40 -3.48 1.95 7.44
CA VAL A 40 -2.48 2.65 6.61
C VAL A 40 -2.84 4.13 6.52
N GLY A 41 -1.83 5.00 6.60
CA GLY A 41 -1.98 6.44 6.47
C GLY A 41 -1.03 7.05 5.43
N VAL A 42 -1.35 8.27 5.00
CA VAL A 42 -0.47 9.06 4.12
C VAL A 42 0.89 9.28 4.79
N GLY A 43 1.97 9.06 4.04
CA GLY A 43 3.35 9.15 4.51
C GLY A 43 3.90 7.85 5.09
N ASP A 44 3.07 6.82 5.30
CA ASP A 44 3.56 5.53 5.76
C ASP A 44 4.47 4.87 4.70
N ARG A 45 5.54 4.25 5.17
CA ARG A 45 6.41 3.41 4.35
C ARG A 45 5.87 1.99 4.32
N VAL A 46 5.65 1.48 3.11
CA VAL A 46 5.09 0.14 2.89
C VAL A 46 5.96 -0.65 1.92
N ARG A 47 5.97 -1.97 2.09
CA ARG A 47 6.59 -2.94 1.18
C ARG A 47 5.52 -3.56 0.31
N LEU A 48 5.68 -3.43 -1.01
CA LEU A 48 4.86 -4.07 -2.03
C LEU A 48 5.47 -5.42 -2.40
N GLU A 49 4.66 -6.47 -2.38
CA GLU A 49 5.03 -7.82 -2.79
C GLU A 49 4.16 -8.26 -3.97
N TYR A 50 4.82 -8.73 -5.02
CA TYR A 50 4.20 -9.12 -6.28
C TYR A 50 4.41 -10.62 -6.50
N VAL A 51 3.39 -11.31 -7.00
CA VAL A 51 3.46 -12.70 -7.45
C VAL A 51 2.92 -12.72 -8.88
N ASP A 52 3.71 -13.25 -9.82
CA ASP A 52 3.38 -13.31 -11.25
C ASP A 52 2.98 -11.95 -11.89
N GLY A 53 3.51 -10.84 -11.35
CA GLY A 53 3.23 -9.48 -11.82
C GLY A 53 1.99 -8.83 -11.20
N GLU A 54 1.23 -9.55 -10.38
CA GLU A 54 0.08 -9.02 -9.64
C GLU A 54 0.51 -8.59 -8.24
N LEU A 55 0.04 -7.41 -7.80
CA LEU A 55 0.26 -6.95 -6.43
C LEU A 55 -0.59 -7.80 -5.48
N VAL A 56 0.07 -8.62 -4.68
CA VAL A 56 -0.62 -9.52 -3.76
C VAL A 56 -0.60 -9.02 -2.32
N ARG A 57 0.37 -8.16 -1.96
CA ARG A 57 0.52 -7.74 -0.57
C ARG A 57 1.19 -6.39 -0.40
N VAL A 58 0.73 -5.65 0.61
CA VAL A 58 1.29 -4.39 1.11
C VAL A 58 1.59 -4.57 2.60
N VAL A 59 2.83 -4.34 3.03
CA VAL A 59 3.26 -4.53 4.43
C VAL A 59 3.81 -3.22 4.98
N ARG A 60 3.22 -2.69 6.05
CA ARG A 60 3.73 -1.48 6.72
C ARG A 60 5.07 -1.77 7.41
N ALA A 61 6.05 -0.88 7.23
CA ALA A 61 7.27 -0.92 8.03
C ALA A 61 6.97 -0.46 9.47
N GLN A 62 7.40 -1.23 10.48
CA GLN A 62 7.34 -0.85 11.89
C GLN A 62 8.28 0.31 12.21
#